data_AF-A0A849DJF1-F1
#
_entry.id   AF-A0A849DJF1-F1
#
_cell.length_a   1.000
_cell.length_b   1.000
_cell.length_c   1.000
_cell.angle_alpha   90.00
_cell.angle_beta   90.00
_cell.angle_gamma   90.00
#
_symmetry.space_group_name_H-M   'P 1'
#
loop_
_entity.id
_entity.type
_entity.pdbx_description
1 polymer ?
#
loop_
_entity_poly.entity_id
_entity_poly.type
_entity_poly.pdbx_seq_one_letter_code
_entity_poly.pdbx_strand_id
1 'polypeptide(L)'
;MVALTVAYRRQRDSEIAEHREDTRLFTDRFGHAADQLGSAQAAVRVAGVYAMAELADDWNEGRQMCIDVLCAYLRMPYDPDQHREGDREVRRTTVRVIRNHLRPGWSAVSWSTNRFSFEGAVFDCGDLSGARFLAPGSVSFHAATFASGSFEFNRVVFAAPTWFTRVRFAGAKIGFNEVQFATDEIQFDDAIFSAGIVDFRHARVPSGQITFAEVTVLPTAAVEWGPFLPIPTSPEAAAATSHSQSRGVRLPSPRRSRRQRRNAR
;
A
#
# COMPACT_ATOMS: atom_id res chain seq x y z
N MET A 1 -32.78 -42.05 18.13
CA MET A 1 -31.35 -41.69 17.99
C MET A 1 -30.84 -41.83 16.55
N VAL A 2 -31.11 -42.94 15.83
CA VAL A 2 -30.58 -43.15 14.46
C VAL A 2 -31.12 -42.14 13.41
N ALA A 3 -32.41 -41.78 13.47
CA ALA A 3 -33.01 -40.83 12.52
C ALA A 3 -32.41 -39.42 12.58
N LEU A 4 -32.06 -38.95 13.78
CA LEU A 4 -31.43 -37.64 13.99
C LEU A 4 -30.02 -37.61 13.40
N THR A 5 -29.25 -38.70 13.58
CA THR A 5 -27.90 -38.84 13.02
C THR A 5 -27.91 -38.91 11.49
N VAL A 6 -28.91 -39.56 10.89
CA VAL A 6 -29.06 -39.64 9.42
C VAL A 6 -29.47 -38.29 8.83
N ALA A 7 -30.39 -37.56 9.48
CA ALA A 7 -30.77 -36.21 9.07
C ALA A 7 -29.60 -35.22 9.17
N TYR A 8 -28.84 -35.26 10.27
CA TYR A 8 -27.65 -34.43 10.47
C TYR A 8 -26.54 -34.72 9.45
N ARG A 9 -26.29 -36.00 9.12
CA ARG A 9 -25.31 -36.37 8.07
C ARG A 9 -25.74 -35.88 6.69
N ARG A 10 -27.01 -36.06 6.31
CA ARG A 10 -27.53 -35.55 5.02
C ARG A 10 -27.46 -34.03 4.93
N GLN A 11 -27.78 -33.33 6.01
CA GLN A 11 -27.65 -31.88 6.08
C GLN A 11 -26.19 -31.46 5.85
N ARG A 12 -25.26 -32.08 6.57
CA ARG A 12 -23.83 -31.77 6.44
C ARG A 12 -23.28 -32.10 5.04
N ASP A 13 -23.72 -33.20 4.43
CA ASP A 13 -23.33 -33.55 3.06
C ASP A 13 -23.89 -32.54 2.04
N SER A 14 -25.10 -32.00 2.27
CA SER A 14 -25.71 -30.94 1.46
C SER A 14 -24.95 -29.62 1.60
N GLU A 15 -24.65 -29.19 2.84
CA GLU A 15 -23.86 -27.98 3.12
C GLU A 15 -22.46 -28.06 2.50
N ILE A 16 -21.82 -29.24 2.55
CA ILE A 16 -20.52 -29.48 1.89
C ILE A 16 -20.66 -29.43 0.36
N ALA A 17 -21.77 -29.95 -0.19
CA ALA A 17 -22.01 -29.91 -1.63
C ALA A 17 -22.26 -28.48 -2.13
N GLU A 18 -23.11 -27.71 -1.44
CA GLU A 18 -23.36 -26.28 -1.71
C GLU A 18 -22.06 -25.48 -1.65
N HIS A 19 -21.26 -25.66 -0.58
CA HIS A 19 -19.98 -24.96 -0.45
C HIS A 19 -18.99 -25.30 -1.58
N ARG A 20 -19.00 -26.55 -2.07
CA ARG A 20 -18.19 -26.96 -3.23
C ARG A 20 -18.68 -26.34 -4.54
N GLU A 21 -20.00 -26.18 -4.69
CA GLU A 21 -20.61 -25.57 -5.86
C GLU A 21 -20.30 -24.06 -5.90
N ASP A 22 -20.45 -23.36 -4.77
CA ASP A 22 -20.07 -21.95 -4.63
C ASP A 22 -18.58 -21.74 -4.95
N THR A 23 -17.72 -22.59 -4.41
CA THR A 23 -16.27 -22.54 -4.69
C THR A 23 -15.97 -22.72 -6.18
N ARG A 24 -16.68 -23.62 -6.87
CA ARG A 24 -16.53 -23.83 -8.33
C ARG A 24 -17.01 -22.61 -9.11
N LEU A 25 -18.16 -22.04 -8.74
CA LEU A 25 -18.70 -20.85 -9.38
C LEU A 25 -17.72 -19.67 -9.28
N PHE A 26 -17.16 -19.42 -8.10
CA PHE A 26 -16.18 -18.35 -7.92
C PHE A 26 -14.88 -18.62 -8.69
N THR A 27 -14.43 -19.87 -8.75
CA THR A 27 -13.25 -20.26 -9.52
C THR A 27 -13.46 -20.05 -11.03
N ASP A 28 -14.66 -20.32 -11.54
CA ASP A 28 -15.02 -20.08 -12.94
C ASP A 28 -15.08 -18.58 -13.27
N ARG A 29 -15.76 -17.78 -12.41
CA ARG A 29 -15.77 -16.31 -12.50
C ARG A 29 -14.34 -15.74 -12.45
N PHE A 30 -13.47 -16.31 -11.63
CA PHE A 30 -12.06 -15.92 -11.53
C PHE A 30 -11.34 -16.13 -12.86
N GLY A 31 -11.48 -17.31 -13.46
CA GLY A 31 -10.90 -17.63 -14.77
C GLY A 31 -11.36 -16.64 -15.84
N HIS A 32 -12.66 -16.38 -15.93
CA HIS A 32 -13.21 -15.42 -16.88
C HIS A 32 -12.70 -13.99 -16.67
N ALA A 33 -12.62 -13.51 -15.43
CA ALA A 33 -12.10 -12.18 -15.12
C ALA A 33 -10.60 -12.07 -15.45
N ALA A 34 -9.82 -13.13 -15.19
CA ALA A 34 -8.41 -13.19 -15.53
C ALA A 34 -8.18 -13.17 -17.06
N ASP A 35 -8.98 -13.92 -17.82
CA ASP A 35 -8.93 -13.91 -19.29
C ASP A 35 -9.24 -12.52 -19.87
N GLN A 36 -10.24 -11.82 -19.31
CA GLN A 36 -10.56 -10.45 -19.70
C GLN A 36 -9.38 -9.51 -19.42
N LEU A 37 -8.76 -9.63 -18.25
CA LEU A 37 -7.59 -8.82 -17.85
C LEU A 37 -6.36 -9.09 -18.73
N GLY A 38 -6.23 -10.30 -19.27
CA GLY A 38 -5.18 -10.70 -20.21
C GLY A 38 -5.45 -10.32 -21.68
N SER A 39 -6.59 -9.72 -21.99
CA SER A 39 -6.98 -9.39 -23.36
C SER A 39 -6.04 -8.39 -24.03
N ALA A 40 -5.83 -8.52 -25.35
CA ALA A 40 -5.12 -7.52 -26.15
C ALA A 40 -5.88 -6.17 -26.23
N GLN A 41 -7.20 -6.17 -26.00
CA GLN A 41 -8.04 -4.98 -26.08
C GLN A 41 -8.15 -4.29 -24.71
N ALA A 42 -7.72 -3.01 -24.64
CA ALA A 42 -7.74 -2.25 -23.39
C ALA A 42 -9.12 -2.17 -22.74
N ALA A 43 -10.19 -1.97 -23.52
CA ALA A 43 -11.55 -1.92 -23.01
C ALA A 43 -11.98 -3.24 -22.33
N VAL A 44 -11.58 -4.39 -22.88
CA VAL A 44 -11.85 -5.70 -22.29
C VAL A 44 -11.06 -5.88 -21.00
N ARG A 45 -9.81 -5.39 -20.95
CA ARG A 45 -9.03 -5.41 -19.71
C ARG A 45 -9.63 -4.54 -18.62
N VAL A 46 -10.18 -3.37 -18.96
CA VAL A 46 -10.93 -2.53 -18.00
C VAL A 46 -12.13 -3.30 -17.43
N ALA A 47 -12.89 -4.00 -18.28
CA ALA A 47 -13.98 -4.86 -17.81
C ALA A 47 -13.46 -5.97 -16.87
N GLY A 48 -12.32 -6.59 -17.21
CA GLY A 48 -11.65 -7.57 -16.35
C GLY A 48 -11.25 -7.01 -14.99
N VAL A 49 -10.77 -5.76 -14.90
CA VAL A 49 -10.47 -5.10 -13.61
C VAL A 49 -11.72 -5.01 -12.73
N TYR A 50 -12.86 -4.59 -13.30
CA TYR A 50 -14.11 -4.50 -12.56
C TYR A 50 -14.65 -5.87 -12.16
N ALA A 51 -14.62 -6.85 -13.08
CA ALA A 51 -15.05 -8.22 -12.80
C ALA A 51 -14.22 -8.87 -11.69
N MET A 52 -12.90 -8.64 -11.68
CA MET A 52 -12.01 -9.13 -10.64
C MET A 52 -12.29 -8.47 -9.28
N ALA A 53 -12.63 -7.18 -9.26
CA ALA A 53 -12.98 -6.47 -8.03
C ALA A 53 -14.33 -6.92 -7.46
N GLU A 54 -15.34 -7.07 -8.32
CA GLU A 54 -16.65 -7.59 -7.93
C GLU A 54 -16.53 -9.01 -7.37
N LEU A 55 -15.74 -9.87 -8.01
CA LEU A 55 -15.45 -11.20 -7.48
C LEU A 55 -14.75 -11.14 -6.12
N ALA A 56 -13.82 -10.20 -5.93
CA ALA A 56 -13.13 -10.01 -4.66
C ALA A 56 -14.08 -9.58 -3.53
N ASP A 57 -15.14 -8.83 -3.87
CA ASP A 57 -16.17 -8.40 -2.93
C ASP A 57 -17.05 -9.59 -2.50
N ASP A 58 -17.50 -10.39 -3.48
CA ASP A 58 -18.37 -11.55 -3.28
C ASP A 58 -17.65 -12.73 -2.61
N TRP A 59 -16.38 -12.98 -2.94
CA TRP A 59 -15.64 -14.17 -2.54
C TRP A 59 -14.60 -13.86 -1.46
N ASN A 60 -15.02 -13.90 -0.19
CA ASN A 60 -14.16 -13.53 0.94
C ASN A 60 -12.87 -14.37 1.05
N GLU A 61 -12.97 -15.69 0.85
CA GLU A 61 -11.83 -16.62 0.90
C GLU A 61 -10.84 -16.39 -0.26
N GLY A 62 -11.34 -15.99 -1.43
CA GLY A 62 -10.52 -15.70 -2.62
C GLY A 62 -10.19 -14.23 -2.84
N ARG A 63 -10.67 -13.32 -1.99
CA ARG A 63 -10.46 -11.86 -2.13
C ARG A 63 -9.00 -11.50 -2.30
N GLN A 64 -8.14 -12.09 -1.46
CA GLN A 64 -6.71 -11.81 -1.53
C GLN A 64 -6.12 -12.24 -2.88
N MET A 65 -6.55 -13.37 -3.43
CA MET A 65 -6.10 -13.84 -4.75
C MET A 65 -6.51 -12.87 -5.87
N CYS A 66 -7.74 -12.35 -5.82
CA CYS A 66 -8.23 -11.35 -6.76
C CYS A 66 -7.42 -10.04 -6.68
N ILE A 67 -7.15 -9.57 -5.47
CA ILE A 67 -6.29 -8.40 -5.21
C ILE A 67 -4.86 -8.64 -5.71
N ASP A 68 -4.32 -9.84 -5.49
CA ASP A 68 -2.97 -10.23 -5.92
C ASP A 68 -2.85 -10.19 -7.45
N VAL A 69 -3.89 -10.59 -8.20
CA VAL A 69 -3.93 -10.48 -9.67
C VAL A 69 -3.95 -9.02 -10.13
N LEU A 70 -4.77 -8.17 -9.50
CA LEU A 70 -4.79 -6.74 -9.80
C LEU A 70 -3.42 -6.08 -9.54
N CYS A 71 -2.78 -6.44 -8.42
CA CYS A 71 -1.43 -6.01 -8.09
C CYS A 71 -0.40 -6.54 -9.09
N ALA A 72 -0.49 -7.83 -9.47
CA ALA A 72 0.39 -8.44 -10.47
C ALA A 72 0.30 -7.74 -11.83
N TYR A 73 -0.91 -7.36 -12.26
CA TYR A 73 -1.10 -6.58 -13.48
C TYR A 73 -0.32 -5.25 -13.45
N LEU A 74 -0.32 -4.55 -12.31
CA LEU A 74 0.47 -3.31 -12.13
C LEU A 74 1.98 -3.58 -12.11
N ARG A 75 2.43 -4.78 -11.74
CA ARG A 75 3.85 -5.16 -11.74
C ARG A 75 4.37 -5.62 -13.11
N MET A 76 3.50 -5.85 -14.10
CA MET A 76 3.95 -6.19 -15.45
C MET A 76 4.83 -5.07 -16.04
N PRO A 77 5.82 -5.42 -16.91
CA PRO A 77 6.67 -4.45 -17.57
C PRO A 77 5.85 -3.33 -18.20
N TYR A 78 6.23 -2.09 -17.91
CA TYR A 78 5.49 -0.92 -18.32
C TYR A 78 6.44 0.24 -18.52
N ASP A 79 6.44 0.79 -19.73
CA ASP A 79 7.14 2.01 -20.09
C ASP A 79 6.07 3.05 -20.46
N PRO A 80 5.83 4.06 -19.62
CA PRO A 80 4.83 5.08 -19.89
C PRO A 80 4.99 5.68 -21.29
N ASP A 81 6.21 5.94 -21.74
CA ASP A 81 6.47 6.69 -22.97
C ASP A 81 6.23 5.84 -24.23
N GLN A 82 6.22 4.52 -24.11
CA GLN A 82 6.01 3.58 -25.22
C GLN A 82 4.61 2.96 -25.26
N HIS A 83 3.88 2.98 -24.14
CA HIS A 83 2.57 2.31 -24.03
C HIS A 83 1.42 3.20 -24.49
N ARG A 84 0.36 2.55 -25.00
CA ARG A 84 -0.81 3.26 -25.53
C ARG A 84 -1.64 3.85 -24.39
N GLU A 85 -2.41 4.89 -24.68
CA GLU A 85 -3.32 5.51 -23.71
C GLU A 85 -4.31 4.51 -23.08
N GLY A 86 -4.74 3.50 -23.84
CA GLY A 86 -5.56 2.41 -23.31
C GLY A 86 -4.86 1.59 -22.22
N ASP A 87 -3.54 1.37 -22.31
CA ASP A 87 -2.78 0.66 -21.28
C ASP A 87 -2.67 1.50 -20.00
N ARG A 88 -2.41 2.81 -20.17
CA ARG A 88 -2.45 3.81 -19.09
C ARG A 88 -3.80 3.80 -18.37
N GLU A 89 -4.91 3.79 -19.11
CA GLU A 89 -6.26 3.84 -18.53
C GLU A 89 -6.61 2.56 -17.76
N VAL A 90 -6.18 1.38 -18.21
CA VAL A 90 -6.38 0.14 -17.45
C VAL A 90 -5.63 0.21 -16.12
N ARG A 91 -4.35 0.61 -16.13
CA ARG A 91 -3.53 0.73 -14.90
C ARG A 91 -4.11 1.76 -13.94
N ARG A 92 -4.53 2.92 -14.45
CA ARG A 92 -5.23 3.96 -13.67
C ARG A 92 -6.52 3.42 -13.07
N THR A 93 -7.30 2.65 -13.83
CA THR A 93 -8.53 2.03 -13.34
C THR A 93 -8.23 1.02 -12.23
N THR A 94 -7.19 0.21 -12.36
CA THR A 94 -6.77 -0.72 -11.30
C THR A 94 -6.42 0.01 -10.01
N VAL A 95 -5.59 1.07 -10.07
CA VAL A 95 -5.26 1.90 -8.89
C VAL A 95 -6.51 2.55 -8.31
N ARG A 96 -7.41 3.08 -9.15
CA ARG A 96 -8.68 3.69 -8.72
C ARG A 96 -9.59 2.71 -7.99
N VAL A 97 -9.73 1.49 -8.51
CA VAL A 97 -10.53 0.43 -7.88
C VAL A 97 -9.95 0.07 -6.53
N ILE A 98 -8.63 -0.15 -6.43
CA ILE A 98 -7.95 -0.40 -5.16
C ILE A 98 -8.21 0.77 -4.18
N ARG A 99 -7.99 2.03 -4.60
CA ARG A 99 -8.24 3.22 -3.77
C ARG A 99 -9.66 3.23 -3.22
N ASN A 100 -10.67 2.97 -4.05
CA ASN A 100 -12.06 3.05 -3.64
C ASN A 100 -12.41 2.01 -2.56
N HIS A 101 -11.84 0.81 -2.61
CA HIS A 101 -12.05 -0.22 -1.58
C HIS A 101 -11.24 0.02 -0.29
N LEU A 102 -10.25 0.90 -0.33
CA LEU A 102 -9.46 1.32 0.82
C LEU A 102 -10.00 2.60 1.48
N ARG A 103 -10.94 3.30 0.83
CA ARG A 103 -11.55 4.51 1.36
C ARG A 103 -12.81 4.17 2.18
N PRO A 104 -12.92 4.62 3.44
CA PRO A 104 -14.11 4.41 4.24
C PRO A 104 -15.37 4.97 3.57
N GLY A 105 -16.41 4.13 3.43
CA GLY A 105 -17.71 4.53 2.88
C GLY A 105 -17.78 4.66 1.36
N TRP A 106 -16.74 4.29 0.61
CA TRP A 106 -16.72 4.35 -0.85
C TRP A 106 -17.10 3.03 -1.52
N SER A 107 -16.75 1.89 -0.92
CA SER A 107 -17.24 0.56 -1.30
C SER A 107 -17.97 -0.08 -0.13
N ALA A 108 -18.91 -0.98 -0.44
CA ALA A 108 -19.61 -1.79 0.56
C ALA A 108 -18.66 -2.76 1.27
N VAL A 109 -17.66 -3.26 0.55
CA VAL A 109 -16.62 -4.16 1.07
C VAL A 109 -15.30 -3.40 1.18
N SER A 110 -14.69 -3.42 2.36
CA SER A 110 -13.39 -2.79 2.59
C SER A 110 -12.26 -3.79 2.35
N TRP A 111 -11.25 -3.39 1.60
CA TRP A 111 -10.00 -4.15 1.41
C TRP A 111 -8.87 -3.68 2.33
N SER A 112 -9.18 -2.80 3.31
CA SER A 112 -8.19 -2.11 4.14
C SER A 112 -7.25 -3.04 4.91
N THR A 113 -7.65 -4.29 5.18
CA THR A 113 -6.86 -5.28 5.92
C THR A 113 -6.17 -6.33 5.02
N ASN A 114 -6.26 -6.16 3.70
CA ASN A 114 -5.61 -7.03 2.73
C ASN A 114 -4.15 -6.63 2.48
N ARG A 115 -3.41 -7.52 1.83
CA ARG A 115 -2.03 -7.25 1.40
C ARG A 115 -2.00 -6.68 -0.01
N PHE A 116 -1.11 -5.73 -0.25
CA PHE A 116 -0.91 -5.10 -1.55
C PHE A 116 0.59 -5.09 -1.91
N SER A 117 0.94 -5.72 -3.02
CA SER A 117 2.32 -5.79 -3.51
C SER A 117 2.45 -5.08 -4.86
N PHE A 118 3.01 -3.88 -4.83
CA PHE A 118 3.35 -3.06 -6.00
C PHE A 118 4.85 -3.13 -6.32
N GLU A 119 5.49 -4.24 -5.96
CA GLU A 119 6.94 -4.38 -6.08
C GLU A 119 7.41 -4.31 -7.53
N GLY A 120 8.38 -3.44 -7.79
CA GLY A 120 8.90 -3.18 -9.13
C GLY A 120 7.91 -2.49 -10.08
N ALA A 121 6.72 -2.11 -9.61
CA ALA A 121 5.71 -1.47 -10.46
C ALA A 121 6.17 -0.08 -10.92
N VAL A 122 5.87 0.26 -12.17
CA VAL A 122 6.12 1.59 -12.73
C VAL A 122 4.81 2.39 -12.76
N PHE A 123 4.79 3.55 -12.12
CA PHE A 123 3.64 4.45 -12.07
C PHE A 123 3.96 5.78 -12.77
N ASP A 124 3.09 6.18 -13.70
CA ASP A 124 3.11 7.49 -14.38
C ASP A 124 1.93 8.38 -13.99
N CYS A 125 0.89 7.80 -13.39
CA CYS A 125 -0.16 8.52 -12.70
C CYS A 125 -0.87 7.61 -11.70
N GLY A 126 -1.48 8.21 -10.70
CA GLY A 126 -2.33 7.48 -9.77
C GLY A 126 -2.84 8.34 -8.63
N ASP A 127 -3.89 7.87 -7.99
CA ASP A 127 -4.39 8.49 -6.78
C ASP A 127 -4.73 7.37 -5.80
N LEU A 128 -4.14 7.44 -4.61
CA LEU A 128 -4.48 6.63 -3.44
C LEU A 128 -4.98 7.51 -2.29
N SER A 129 -5.22 8.81 -2.51
CA SER A 129 -5.57 9.77 -1.47
C SER A 129 -6.71 9.25 -0.60
N GLY A 130 -6.68 9.44 0.72
CA GLY A 130 -7.72 8.96 1.65
C GLY A 130 -7.84 7.45 1.82
N ALA A 131 -7.01 6.64 1.15
CA ALA A 131 -6.94 5.20 1.38
C ALA A 131 -6.43 4.90 2.80
N ARG A 132 -6.89 3.78 3.36
CA ARG A 132 -6.44 3.28 4.66
C ARG A 132 -5.91 1.87 4.52
N PHE A 133 -4.65 1.68 4.88
CA PHE A 133 -4.02 0.38 4.98
C PHE A 133 -3.90 0.03 6.46
N LEU A 134 -4.51 -1.08 6.88
CA LEU A 134 -4.69 -1.47 8.27
C LEU A 134 -4.13 -2.88 8.51
N ALA A 135 -3.53 -3.11 9.68
CA ALA A 135 -3.19 -4.46 10.11
C ALA A 135 -4.45 -5.35 10.19
N PRO A 136 -4.36 -6.67 9.90
CA PRO A 136 -3.15 -7.46 9.64
C PRO A 136 -2.63 -7.40 8.18
N GLY A 137 -3.12 -6.46 7.36
CA GLY A 137 -2.63 -6.25 6.00
C GLY A 137 -1.20 -5.73 5.93
N SER A 138 -0.70 -5.53 4.72
CA SER A 138 0.62 -4.94 4.46
C SER A 138 0.70 -4.32 3.07
N VAL A 139 1.65 -3.41 2.86
CA VAL A 139 1.83 -2.72 1.57
C VAL A 139 3.29 -2.65 1.19
N SER A 140 3.64 -3.13 -0.01
CA SER A 140 5.01 -3.05 -0.52
C SER A 140 5.04 -2.26 -1.82
N PHE A 141 5.84 -1.20 -1.84
CA PHE A 141 6.30 -0.46 -3.01
C PHE A 141 7.80 -0.73 -3.26
N HIS A 142 8.31 -1.87 -2.81
CA HIS A 142 9.72 -2.22 -2.96
C HIS A 142 10.16 -2.09 -4.42
N ALA A 143 11.25 -1.36 -4.67
CA ALA A 143 11.77 -1.13 -6.02
C ALA A 143 10.77 -0.53 -7.04
N ALA A 144 9.64 0.03 -6.58
CA ALA A 144 8.69 0.69 -7.46
C ALA A 144 9.30 1.98 -8.03
N THR A 145 8.91 2.35 -9.25
CA THR A 145 9.37 3.57 -9.91
C THR A 145 8.19 4.49 -10.19
N PHE A 146 8.23 5.70 -9.65
CA PHE A 146 7.32 6.78 -10.01
C PHE A 146 8.00 7.63 -11.09
N ALA A 147 7.70 7.31 -12.35
CA ALA A 147 8.43 7.78 -13.52
C ALA A 147 8.18 9.27 -13.81
N SER A 148 6.93 9.62 -14.08
CA SER A 148 6.51 10.98 -14.43
C SER A 148 5.06 11.20 -13.97
N GLY A 149 4.49 12.38 -14.24
CA GLY A 149 3.11 12.70 -13.89
C GLY A 149 2.90 12.97 -12.40
N SER A 150 1.73 12.59 -11.88
CA SER A 150 1.34 12.84 -10.47
C SER A 150 0.85 11.54 -9.82
N PHE A 151 1.35 11.26 -8.62
CA PHE A 151 0.85 10.18 -7.79
C PHE A 151 0.54 10.71 -6.38
N GLU A 152 -0.72 10.67 -6.00
CA GLU A 152 -1.19 11.31 -4.77
C GLU A 152 -1.44 10.29 -3.65
N PHE A 153 -0.77 10.48 -2.51
CA PHE A 153 -0.99 9.79 -1.23
C PHE A 153 -1.61 10.73 -0.18
N ASN A 154 -2.31 11.78 -0.62
CA ASN A 154 -2.83 12.79 0.31
C ASN A 154 -3.84 12.17 1.27
N ARG A 155 -3.71 12.44 2.57
CA ARG A 155 -4.60 11.87 3.61
C ARG A 155 -4.63 10.34 3.67
N VAL A 156 -3.62 9.66 3.14
CA VAL A 156 -3.50 8.21 3.31
C VAL A 156 -3.15 7.89 4.76
N VAL A 157 -3.72 6.80 5.28
CA VAL A 157 -3.37 6.25 6.59
C VAL A 157 -2.65 4.93 6.41
N PHE A 158 -1.37 4.88 6.75
CA PHE A 158 -0.56 3.66 6.81
C PHE A 158 -0.52 3.18 8.27
N ALA A 159 -1.45 2.29 8.64
CA ALA A 159 -1.49 1.59 9.93
C ALA A 159 -1.18 0.08 9.79
N ALA A 160 -0.55 -0.29 8.68
CA ALA A 160 -0.04 -1.60 8.35
C ALA A 160 1.43 -1.47 7.93
N PRO A 161 2.28 -2.49 8.14
CA PRO A 161 3.67 -2.49 7.66
C PRO A 161 3.74 -2.05 6.19
N THR A 162 4.57 -1.03 5.93
CA THR A 162 4.67 -0.39 4.61
C THR A 162 6.12 -0.19 4.20
N TRP A 163 6.49 -0.74 3.05
CA TRP A 163 7.85 -0.68 2.51
C TRP A 163 7.90 0.18 1.25
N PHE A 164 8.67 1.26 1.30
CA PHE A 164 9.10 2.08 0.17
C PHE A 164 10.60 1.87 -0.12
N THR A 165 11.14 0.71 0.25
CA THR A 165 12.57 0.44 0.10
C THR A 165 12.96 0.36 -1.38
N ARG A 166 14.09 0.96 -1.76
CA ARG A 166 14.58 1.07 -3.15
C ARG A 166 13.61 1.75 -4.12
N VAL A 167 12.63 2.52 -3.62
CA VAL A 167 11.72 3.27 -4.49
C VAL A 167 12.49 4.33 -5.27
N ARG A 168 12.13 4.53 -6.54
CA ARG A 168 12.69 5.60 -7.39
C ARG A 168 11.63 6.65 -7.70
N PHE A 169 11.88 7.88 -7.30
CA PHE A 169 11.13 9.06 -7.73
C PHE A 169 11.91 9.74 -8.86
N ALA A 170 11.46 9.55 -10.11
CA ALA A 170 12.23 9.87 -11.32
C ALA A 170 11.77 11.11 -12.09
N GLY A 171 10.78 11.83 -11.57
CA GLY A 171 10.19 12.99 -12.25
C GLY A 171 8.73 13.25 -11.89
N ALA A 172 8.09 12.33 -11.17
CA ALA A 172 6.72 12.49 -10.72
C ALA A 172 6.57 13.55 -9.61
N LYS A 173 5.40 14.19 -9.58
CA LYS A 173 4.90 14.95 -8.44
C LYS A 173 4.21 13.98 -7.48
N ILE A 174 4.77 13.81 -6.30
CA ILE A 174 4.27 12.91 -5.26
C ILE A 174 3.77 13.71 -4.07
N GLY A 175 2.46 13.64 -3.82
CA GLY A 175 1.84 14.29 -2.67
C GLY A 175 1.72 13.33 -1.50
N PHE A 176 2.42 13.60 -0.39
CA PHE A 176 2.20 12.96 0.91
C PHE A 176 1.52 13.94 1.89
N ASN A 177 0.76 14.91 1.38
CA ASN A 177 0.16 15.94 2.22
C ASN A 177 -0.88 15.32 3.18
N GLU A 178 -0.82 15.69 4.46
CA GLU A 178 -1.69 15.14 5.52
C GLU A 178 -1.64 13.60 5.67
N VAL A 179 -0.60 12.93 5.16
CA VAL A 179 -0.43 11.48 5.35
C VAL A 179 -0.24 11.14 6.83
N GLN A 180 -0.75 9.99 7.27
CA GLN A 180 -0.57 9.48 8.63
C GLN A 180 0.18 8.15 8.60
N PHE A 181 1.37 8.13 9.19
CA PHE A 181 2.17 6.93 9.44
C PHE A 181 1.88 6.46 10.87
N ALA A 182 1.00 5.48 11.01
CA ALA A 182 0.47 4.99 12.28
C ALA A 182 0.88 3.53 12.54
N THR A 183 2.10 3.17 12.17
CA THR A 183 2.70 1.85 12.35
C THR A 183 4.20 2.00 12.61
N ASP A 184 4.80 1.00 13.25
CA ASP A 184 6.21 1.00 13.62
C ASP A 184 7.14 0.59 12.45
N GLU A 185 6.56 0.10 11.34
CA GLU A 185 7.29 -0.43 10.19
C GLU A 185 7.00 0.38 8.92
N ILE A 186 7.57 1.59 8.83
CA ILE A 186 7.62 2.39 7.60
C ILE A 186 9.07 2.57 7.18
N GLN A 187 9.44 2.05 6.00
CA GLN A 187 10.83 2.07 5.53
C GLN A 187 10.95 2.77 4.17
N PHE A 188 11.79 3.79 4.08
CA PHE A 188 12.23 4.43 2.83
C PHE A 188 13.70 4.14 2.51
N ASP A 189 14.25 3.09 3.10
CA ASP A 189 15.68 2.78 2.96
C ASP A 189 16.05 2.53 1.48
N ASP A 190 17.23 2.99 1.07
CA ASP A 190 17.72 2.98 -0.33
C ASP A 190 16.83 3.75 -1.33
N ALA A 191 15.91 4.62 -0.88
CA ALA A 191 15.08 5.40 -1.79
C ALA A 191 15.93 6.43 -2.58
N ILE A 192 15.59 6.60 -3.86
CA ILE A 192 16.27 7.53 -4.76
C ILE A 192 15.31 8.60 -5.24
N PHE A 193 15.56 9.85 -4.83
CA PHE A 193 14.87 11.05 -5.28
C PHE A 193 15.70 11.68 -6.40
N SER A 194 15.42 11.29 -7.64
CA SER A 194 16.20 11.70 -8.81
C SER A 194 15.65 12.94 -9.52
N ALA A 195 14.33 13.11 -9.60
CA ALA A 195 13.70 14.33 -10.09
C ALA A 195 12.25 14.41 -9.62
N GLY A 196 11.63 15.56 -9.86
CA GLY A 196 10.22 15.80 -9.49
C GLY A 196 10.09 16.46 -8.12
N ILE A 197 8.86 16.47 -7.62
CA ILE A 197 8.50 17.14 -6.36
C ILE A 197 7.93 16.08 -5.44
N VAL A 198 8.50 15.91 -4.25
CA VAL A 198 7.92 15.07 -3.20
C VAL A 198 7.57 15.94 -2.01
N ASP A 199 6.28 15.95 -1.65
CA ASP A 199 5.74 16.85 -0.64
C ASP A 199 5.27 16.09 0.60
N PHE A 200 6.06 16.13 1.67
CA PHE A 200 5.73 15.58 3.00
C PHE A 200 5.18 16.63 3.96
N ARG A 201 4.80 17.83 3.49
CA ARG A 201 4.23 18.85 4.38
C ARG A 201 2.97 18.32 5.07
N HIS A 202 2.83 18.68 6.34
CA HIS A 202 1.72 18.23 7.20
C HIS A 202 1.59 16.70 7.38
N ALA A 203 2.59 15.91 6.98
CA ALA A 203 2.67 14.51 7.36
C ALA A 203 2.64 14.36 8.88
N ARG A 204 2.04 13.28 9.38
CA ARG A 204 1.94 12.98 10.81
C ARG A 204 2.48 11.58 11.07
N VAL A 205 3.28 11.46 12.13
CA VAL A 205 3.74 10.18 12.68
C VAL A 205 3.20 10.07 14.10
N PRO A 206 1.89 9.76 14.28
CA PRO A 206 1.30 9.61 15.61
C PRO A 206 1.95 8.51 16.44
N SER A 207 2.44 7.46 15.78
CA SER A 207 3.14 6.33 16.39
C SER A 207 4.11 5.71 15.39
N GLY A 208 5.20 5.14 15.89
CA GLY A 208 6.18 4.44 15.07
C GLY A 208 7.41 5.24 14.69
N GLN A 209 8.20 4.64 13.81
CA GLN A 209 9.44 5.21 13.28
C GLN A 209 9.40 5.11 11.76
N ILE A 210 9.98 6.12 11.12
CA ILE A 210 10.22 6.11 9.67
C ILE A 210 11.72 6.08 9.49
N THR A 211 12.22 5.12 8.71
CA THR A 211 13.64 5.02 8.38
C THR A 211 13.90 5.56 6.98
N PHE A 212 15.03 6.25 6.83
CA PHE A 212 15.52 6.80 5.58
C PHE A 212 17.01 6.46 5.40
N ALA A 213 17.40 5.22 5.72
CA ALA A 213 18.80 4.80 5.61
C ALA A 213 19.23 4.77 4.14
N GLU A 214 20.45 5.21 3.84
CA GLU A 214 21.03 5.18 2.48
C GLU A 214 20.17 5.87 1.40
N VAL A 215 19.35 6.86 1.79
CA VAL A 215 18.54 7.64 0.86
C VAL A 215 19.42 8.58 0.05
N THR A 216 19.23 8.58 -1.26
CA THR A 216 19.92 9.47 -2.20
C THR A 216 18.98 10.52 -2.75
N VAL A 217 19.31 11.80 -2.55
CA VAL A 217 18.57 12.93 -3.13
C VAL A 217 19.47 13.67 -4.12
N LEU A 218 19.04 13.72 -5.38
CA LEU A 218 19.76 14.42 -6.44
C LEU A 218 19.35 15.91 -6.45
N PRO A 219 20.22 16.83 -6.89
CA PRO A 219 19.90 18.27 -6.96
C PRO A 219 18.69 18.61 -7.83
N THR A 220 18.32 17.72 -8.75
CA THR A 220 17.17 17.83 -9.65
C THR A 220 15.84 17.44 -8.99
N ALA A 221 15.86 16.88 -7.78
CA ALA A 221 14.67 16.58 -7.00
C ALA A 221 14.39 17.68 -5.98
N ALA A 222 13.14 18.12 -5.89
CA ALA A 222 12.66 18.99 -4.83
C ALA A 222 11.90 18.15 -3.80
N VAL A 223 12.41 18.08 -2.58
CA VAL A 223 11.77 17.35 -1.48
C VAL A 223 11.41 18.32 -0.36
N GLU A 224 10.11 18.48 -0.11
CA GLU A 224 9.57 19.24 1.00
C GLU A 224 9.40 18.30 2.19
N TRP A 225 10.42 18.21 3.06
CA TRP A 225 10.49 17.22 4.14
C TRP A 225 9.46 17.38 5.26
N GLY A 226 8.82 18.55 5.38
CA GLY A 226 7.80 18.80 6.39
C GLY A 226 8.32 18.53 7.83
N PRO A 227 7.74 17.58 8.58
CA PRO A 227 8.17 17.25 9.94
C PRO A 227 9.47 16.45 10.02
N PHE A 228 10.02 15.96 8.90
CA PHE A 228 11.19 15.11 8.85
C PHE A 228 12.48 15.92 8.74
N LEU A 229 13.60 15.34 9.22
CA LEU A 229 14.91 15.95 9.05
C LEU A 229 15.31 15.91 7.57
N PRO A 230 15.65 17.05 6.95
CA PRO A 230 16.07 17.08 5.57
C PRO A 230 17.33 16.24 5.33
N ILE A 231 17.30 15.39 4.31
CA ILE A 231 18.47 14.64 3.85
C ILE A 231 19.18 15.49 2.79
N PRO A 232 20.49 15.75 2.95
CA PRO A 232 21.24 16.59 2.02
C PRO A 232 21.22 16.04 0.59
N THR A 233 21.21 16.94 -0.38
CA THR A 233 21.43 16.59 -1.78
C THR A 233 22.94 16.45 -2.02
N SER A 234 23.39 15.29 -2.54
CA SER A 234 24.80 14.92 -2.86
C SER A 234 25.67 14.28 -1.74
N PRO A 235 26.53 13.28 -2.08
CA PRO A 235 27.36 12.53 -1.13
C PRO A 235 28.39 13.32 -0.33
N GLU A 236 28.85 14.50 -0.80
CA GLU A 236 29.79 15.34 -0.04
C GLU A 236 29.19 15.89 1.26
N ALA A 237 27.87 16.15 1.29
CA ALA A 237 27.18 16.61 2.49
C ALA A 237 26.79 15.46 3.44
N ALA A 238 26.57 14.25 2.90
CA ALA A 238 26.25 13.05 3.68
C ALA A 238 27.45 12.52 4.50
N ALA A 239 28.67 12.70 4.00
CA ALA A 239 29.89 12.35 4.72
C ALA A 239 30.09 13.19 6.00
N ALA A 240 29.53 14.40 6.07
CA ALA A 240 29.59 15.27 7.25
C ALA A 240 28.57 14.89 8.33
N THR A 241 27.44 14.29 7.97
CA THR A 241 26.36 13.91 8.90
C THR A 241 26.52 12.50 9.50
N SER A 242 27.22 11.59 8.82
CA SER A 242 27.46 10.21 9.31
C SER A 242 28.25 10.16 10.63
N HIS A 243 29.12 11.15 10.89
CA HIS A 243 29.85 11.27 12.15
C HIS A 243 29.03 11.85 13.31
N SER A 244 27.85 12.43 13.03
CA SER A 244 27.02 13.12 14.03
C SER A 244 25.82 12.28 14.52
N GLN A 245 25.36 11.29 13.75
CA GLN A 245 24.08 10.61 14.03
C GLN A 245 24.19 9.34 14.91
N SER A 246 25.40 8.95 15.32
CA SER A 246 25.62 7.82 16.26
C SER A 246 25.29 8.13 17.73
N ARG A 247 24.82 9.34 18.05
CA ARG A 247 24.30 9.69 19.38
C ARG A 247 22.78 9.68 19.38
N GLY A 248 22.21 8.52 19.70
CA GLY A 248 20.77 8.35 19.89
C GLY A 248 20.19 9.38 20.87
N VAL A 249 19.16 10.09 20.42
CA VAL A 249 18.39 11.01 21.26
C VAL A 249 17.54 10.19 22.23
N ARG A 250 18.01 10.08 23.47
CA ARG A 250 17.26 9.52 24.59
C ARG A 250 16.38 10.62 25.18
N LEU A 251 15.06 10.53 25.01
CA LEU A 251 14.10 11.39 25.70
C LEU A 251 14.21 11.15 27.22
N PRO A 252 14.21 12.20 28.08
CA PRO A 252 14.35 12.04 29.52
C PRO A 252 13.05 11.47 30.14
N SER A 253 13.20 10.41 30.94
CA SER A 253 12.10 9.77 31.67
C SER A 253 11.49 10.69 32.74
N PRO A 254 10.17 10.58 33.02
CA PRO A 254 9.53 11.41 34.03
C PRO A 254 9.98 11.02 35.45
N ARG A 255 10.43 12.02 36.23
CA ARG A 255 10.83 11.85 37.64
C ARG A 255 9.63 11.38 38.48
N ARG A 256 9.70 10.15 38.98
CA ARG A 256 8.83 9.66 40.08
C ARG A 256 9.09 10.48 41.34
N SER A 257 8.11 11.27 41.79
CA SER A 257 8.11 11.91 43.10
C SER A 257 7.99 10.85 44.20
N ARG A 258 9.10 10.60 44.92
CA ARG A 258 9.11 9.80 46.15
C ARG A 258 8.30 10.54 47.22
N ARG A 259 7.13 9.99 47.57
CA ARG A 259 6.49 10.21 48.88
C ARG A 259 7.48 9.81 49.98
N GLN A 260 8.00 10.78 50.73
CA GLN A 260 8.64 10.52 52.02
C GLN A 260 7.57 10.61 53.11
N ARG A 261 7.25 9.46 53.70
CA ARG A 261 6.67 9.38 55.04
C ARG A 261 7.67 9.98 56.03
N ARG A 262 7.25 10.95 56.83
CA ARG A 262 7.88 11.29 58.10
C ARG A 262 6.83 11.16 59.19
N ASN A 263 7.00 10.15 60.05
CA ASN A 263 6.42 10.10 61.39
C ASN A 263 7.26 11.02 62.30
N ALA A 264 6.61 11.78 63.18
CA ALA A 264 7.03 11.97 64.57
C ALA A 264 5.97 12.77 65.36
N ARG A 265 5.44 12.11 66.40
CA ARG A 265 4.78 12.61 67.62
C ARG A 265 3.45 13.35 67.50
#